data_AF-A0A3D4P9K6-F1
#
_entry.id   AF-A0A3D4P9K6-F1
#
_cell.length_a   1.000
_cell.length_b   1.000
_cell.length_c   1.000
_cell.angle_alpha   90.00
_cell.angle_beta   90.00
_cell.angle_gamma   90.00
#
_symmetry.space_group_name_H-M   'P 1'
#
loop_
_entity.id
_entity.type
_entity.pdbx_description
1 polymer ?
#
loop_
_entity_poly.entity_id
_entity_poly.type
_entity_poly.pdbx_seq_one_letter_code
_entity_poly.pdbx_strand_id
1 'polypeptide(L)'
;RTRIGASIFDIVEDQLNEADRRVISGSVLSGRTATGPYSYLGRYHNQISALAEGREREFLGWQMPGFDKFSIKDVYAASMNKLLNPKKRYDLT
;
A
#
# COMPACT_ATOMS: atom_id res chain seq x y z
N ARG A 1 4.08 19.45 -7.19
CA ARG A 1 2.98 20.46 -7.06
C ARG A 1 2.04 20.26 -8.24
N THR A 2 0.72 20.20 -8.05
CA THR A 2 -0.25 19.88 -9.11
C THR A 2 -1.46 20.84 -9.08
N ARG A 3 -2.40 20.68 -10.01
CA ARG A 3 -3.65 21.44 -10.12
C ARG A 3 -4.88 20.56 -9.84
N ILE A 4 -6.01 21.20 -9.53
CA ILE A 4 -7.30 20.52 -9.37
C ILE A 4 -7.69 19.85 -10.70
N GLY A 5 -8.19 18.62 -10.64
CA GLY A 5 -8.60 17.86 -11.82
C GLY A 5 -7.45 17.42 -12.73
N ALA A 6 -6.19 17.50 -12.28
CA ALA A 6 -5.07 16.96 -13.03
C ALA A 6 -5.19 15.45 -13.22
N SER A 7 -4.69 14.96 -14.36
CA SER A 7 -4.54 13.52 -14.63
C SER A 7 -3.65 12.92 -13.55
N ILE A 8 -4.14 11.88 -12.89
CA ILE A 8 -3.38 11.17 -11.86
C ILE A 8 -2.28 10.34 -12.50
N PHE A 9 -2.52 9.75 -13.68
CA PHE A 9 -1.50 8.97 -14.39
C PHE A 9 -0.26 9.80 -14.72
N ASP A 10 -0.44 11.02 -15.23
CA ASP A 10 0.66 11.94 -15.53
C ASP A 10 1.42 12.36 -14.26
N ILE A 11 0.76 12.39 -13.10
CA ILE A 11 1.40 12.75 -11.82
C ILE A 11 2.23 11.61 -11.27
N VAL A 12 1.77 10.37 -11.44
CA VAL A 12 2.41 9.18 -10.85
C VAL A 12 3.37 8.48 -11.81
N GLU A 13 3.47 8.96 -13.06
CA GLU A 13 4.45 8.50 -14.04
C GLU A 13 5.87 8.59 -13.46
N ASP A 14 6.59 7.47 -13.52
CA ASP A 14 7.94 7.28 -12.93
C ASP A 14 8.07 7.58 -11.42
N GLN A 15 6.95 7.72 -10.69
CA GLN A 15 6.95 7.92 -9.23
C GLN A 15 6.64 6.63 -8.44
N LEU A 16 6.21 5.58 -9.15
CA LEU A 16 5.82 4.30 -8.55
C LEU A 16 6.86 3.24 -8.86
N ASN A 17 7.17 2.40 -7.88
CA ASN A 17 7.96 1.19 -8.11
C ASN A 17 7.20 0.26 -9.08
N GLU A 18 7.93 -0.53 -9.89
CA GLU A 18 7.42 -1.36 -11.01
C GLU A 18 6.32 -2.40 -10.68
N ALA A 19 5.87 -2.46 -9.43
CA ALA A 19 4.79 -3.33 -8.99
C ALA A 19 3.40 -2.76 -9.39
N ASP A 20 2.45 -3.66 -9.51
CA ASP A 20 1.02 -3.37 -9.68
C ASP A 20 0.49 -2.56 -8.48
N ARG A 21 0.31 -1.24 -8.67
CA ARG A 21 -0.12 -0.31 -7.62
C ARG A 21 -1.52 0.23 -7.91
N ARG A 22 -2.44 0.02 -6.97
CA ARG A 22 -3.73 0.67 -6.97
C ARG A 22 -3.57 2.12 -6.54
N VAL A 23 -3.73 3.04 -7.49
CA VAL A 23 -3.69 4.48 -7.25
C VAL A 23 -5.07 5.00 -6.87
N ILE A 24 -5.12 5.87 -5.87
CA ILE A 24 -6.32 6.42 -5.26
C ILE A 24 -6.21 7.94 -5.24
N SER A 25 -7.22 8.62 -5.79
CA SER A 25 -7.45 10.03 -5.54
C SER A 25 -8.00 10.20 -4.12
N GLY A 26 -7.29 10.88 -3.23
CA GLY A 26 -7.66 11.02 -1.81
C GLY A 26 -6.93 10.02 -0.91
N SER A 27 -7.46 9.86 0.31
CA SER A 27 -6.87 8.95 1.30
C SER A 27 -7.26 7.50 1.06
N VAL A 28 -6.54 6.57 1.70
CA VAL A 28 -6.87 5.13 1.65
C VAL A 28 -8.28 4.85 2.20
N LEU A 29 -8.73 5.62 3.20
CA LEU A 29 -9.99 5.41 3.90
C LEU A 29 -11.20 6.05 3.21
N SER A 30 -10.99 7.18 2.52
CA SER A 30 -12.05 7.98 1.90
C SER A 30 -11.60 8.56 0.56
N GLY A 31 -11.02 7.71 -0.28
CA GLY A 31 -10.58 8.06 -1.62
C GLY A 31 -11.31 7.28 -2.70
N ARG A 32 -11.03 7.63 -3.96
CA ARG A 32 -11.58 6.94 -5.14
C ARG A 32 -10.46 6.38 -5.98
N THR A 33 -10.56 5.11 -6.35
CA THR A 33 -9.59 4.46 -7.23
C THR A 33 -9.52 5.18 -8.57
N ALA A 34 -8.31 5.56 -8.97
CA ALA A 34 -8.02 6.28 -10.19
C ALA A 34 -7.99 5.28 -11.36
N THR A 35 -9.14 5.02 -11.97
CA THR A 35 -9.26 4.09 -13.10
C THR A 35 -10.23 4.63 -14.14
N GLY A 36 -9.89 4.47 -15.42
CA GLY A 36 -10.72 4.90 -16.54
C GLY A 36 -11.14 6.37 -16.41
N PRO A 37 -12.45 6.71 -16.44
CA PRO A 37 -12.92 8.09 -16.37
C PRO A 37 -12.69 8.78 -15.01
N TYR A 38 -12.31 8.03 -13.97
CA TYR A 38 -12.04 8.55 -12.62
C TYR A 38 -10.54 8.78 -12.35
N SER A 39 -9.70 8.77 -13.39
CA SER A 39 -8.25 8.93 -13.30
C SER A 39 -7.77 10.37 -13.06
N TYR A 40 -8.61 11.21 -12.46
CA TYR A 40 -8.32 12.64 -12.22
C TYR A 40 -8.40 12.99 -10.74
N LEU A 41 -7.64 14.02 -10.34
CA LEU A 41 -7.64 14.50 -8.96
C LEU A 41 -9.02 15.07 -8.58
N GLY A 42 -9.69 14.41 -7.62
CA GLY A 42 -11.01 14.81 -7.14
C GLY A 42 -11.02 16.21 -6.54
N ARG A 43 -12.16 16.91 -6.69
CA ARG A 43 -12.32 18.33 -6.30
C ARG A 43 -11.92 18.66 -4.87
N TYR A 44 -12.16 17.72 -3.95
CA TYR A 44 -11.93 17.84 -2.51
C TYR A 44 -10.74 17.00 -2.01
N HIS A 45 -10.05 16.32 -2.92
CA HIS A 45 -8.90 15.48 -2.57
C HIS A 45 -7.62 16.31 -2.62
N ASN A 46 -6.91 16.36 -1.49
CA ASN A 46 -5.63 17.08 -1.38
C ASN A 46 -4.41 16.14 -1.34
N GLN A 47 -4.63 14.82 -1.50
CA GLN A 47 -3.60 13.81 -1.50
C GLN A 47 -3.89 12.75 -2.57
N ILE A 48 -2.86 12.03 -2.99
CA ILE A 48 -2.94 10.83 -3.83
C ILE A 48 -2.27 9.72 -3.04
N SER A 49 -2.90 8.54 -2.98
CA SER A 49 -2.35 7.38 -2.28
C SER A 49 -2.15 6.24 -3.29
N ALA A 50 -1.00 5.57 -3.24
CA ALA A 50 -0.70 4.40 -4.04
C ALA A 50 -0.45 3.21 -3.12
N LEU A 51 -1.07 2.07 -3.42
CA LEU A 51 -1.02 0.86 -2.60
C LEU A 51 -0.61 -0.33 -3.45
N ALA A 52 0.20 -1.24 -2.92
CA ALA A 52 0.42 -2.55 -3.53
C ALA A 52 -0.90 -3.31 -3.65
N GLU A 53 -1.17 -3.86 -4.83
CA GLU A 53 -2.27 -4.79 -4.99
C GLU A 53 -1.82 -6.18 -4.52
N GLY A 54 -2.45 -6.69 -3.45
CA GLY A 54 -2.13 -7.99 -2.84
C GLY A 54 -2.60 -9.19 -3.68
N ARG A 55 -2.32 -9.18 -5.00
CA ARG A 55 -2.63 -10.27 -5.93
C ARG A 55 -1.59 -11.41 -5.85
N GLU A 56 -0.56 -11.25 -5.02
CA GLU A 56 0.41 -12.30 -4.74
C GLU A 56 -0.21 -13.48 -4.01
N ARG A 57 0.17 -14.68 -4.43
CA ARG A 57 -0.42 -15.91 -3.94
C ARG A 57 0.40 -16.43 -2.77
N GLU A 58 -0.06 -16.19 -1.55
CA GLU A 58 0.58 -16.72 -0.35
C GLU A 58 0.31 -18.23 -0.20
N PHE A 59 1.37 -19.04 -0.14
CA PHE A 59 1.25 -20.46 0.21
C PHE A 59 0.69 -20.58 1.63
N LEU A 60 -0.47 -21.25 1.80
CA LEU A 60 -1.15 -21.40 3.10
C LEU A 60 -1.42 -20.07 3.83
N GLY A 61 -1.75 -18.98 3.11
CA GLY A 61 -1.79 -17.60 3.63
C GLY A 61 -2.40 -17.38 5.04
N TRP A 62 -3.54 -18.00 5.36
CA TRP A 62 -4.19 -17.88 6.68
C TRP A 62 -3.71 -18.90 7.73
N GLN A 63 -3.08 -20.00 7.31
CA GLN A 63 -2.54 -21.04 8.20
C GLN A 63 -1.06 -20.83 8.53
N MET A 64 -0.35 -19.99 7.78
CA MET A 64 1.06 -19.76 8.04
C MET A 64 1.27 -19.05 9.39
N PRO A 65 2.25 -19.50 10.18
CA PRO A 65 2.61 -18.86 11.45
C PRO A 65 3.17 -17.43 11.28
N GLY A 66 3.50 -17.01 10.05
CA GLY A 66 3.76 -15.61 9.70
C GLY A 66 5.05 -15.04 10.31
N PHE A 67 6.21 -15.67 10.05
CA PHE A 67 7.52 -15.20 10.55
C PHE A 67 7.95 -13.80 10.07
N ASP A 68 7.33 -13.33 8.98
CA ASP A 68 7.58 -12.03 8.36
C ASP A 68 6.40 -11.07 8.48
N LYS A 69 5.35 -11.42 9.22
CA LYS A 69 4.17 -10.57 9.41
C LYS A 69 4.33 -9.72 10.68
N PHE A 70 4.25 -8.40 10.52
CA PHE A 70 4.21 -7.49 11.67
C PHE A 70 2.85 -7.56 12.38
N SER A 71 2.87 -7.60 13.71
CA SER A 71 1.66 -7.46 14.53
C SER A 71 2.00 -6.76 15.84
N ILE A 72 1.10 -5.90 16.30
CA ILE A 72 1.21 -5.22 17.60
C ILE A 72 1.03 -6.21 18.76
N LYS A 73 0.21 -7.24 18.56
CA LYS A 73 0.05 -8.36 19.50
C LYS A 73 0.93 -9.52 19.06
N ASP A 74 1.56 -10.23 20.00
CA ASP A 74 2.45 -11.38 19.74
C ASP A 74 1.70 -12.64 19.29
N VAL A 75 0.92 -12.52 18.20
CA VAL A 75 0.05 -13.59 17.66
C VAL A 75 0.75 -14.38 16.55
N TYR A 76 1.68 -13.74 15.82
CA TYR A 76 2.48 -14.39 14.79
C TYR A 76 3.82 -14.85 15.36
N ALA A 77 4.42 -15.87 14.72
CA ALA A 77 5.75 -16.36 15.06
C ALA A 77 6.85 -15.31 14.81
N ALA A 78 6.55 -14.23 14.08
CA ALA A 78 7.38 -13.04 13.98
C ALA A 78 7.77 -12.42 15.35
N SER A 79 6.99 -12.67 16.41
CA SER A 79 7.32 -12.21 17.77
C SER A 79 8.67 -12.74 18.28
N MET A 80 9.08 -13.93 17.83
CA MET A 80 10.40 -14.52 18.15
C MET A 80 11.56 -13.66 17.63
N ASN A 81 11.35 -12.89 16.56
CA ASN A 81 12.36 -11.98 16.01
C ASN A 81 12.70 -10.84 16.97
N LYS A 82 11.81 -10.50 17.93
CA LYS A 82 12.11 -9.50 18.98
C LYS A 82 13.27 -9.92 19.87
N LEU A 83 13.44 -11.23 20.09
CA LEU A 83 14.54 -11.80 20.87
C LEU A 83 15.74 -12.13 20.00
N LEU A 84 15.51 -12.79 18.85
CA LEU A 84 16.58 -13.32 18.01
C LEU A 84 17.23 -12.26 17.11
N ASN A 85 16.49 -11.24 16.68
CA ASN A 85 16.98 -10.20 15.80
C ASN A 85 16.24 -8.87 16.02
N PRO A 86 16.47 -8.17 17.14
CA PRO A 86 15.70 -6.99 17.56
C PRO A 86 15.79 -5.80 16.59
N LYS A 87 16.73 -5.83 15.64
CA LYS A 87 16.90 -4.80 14.60
C LYS A 87 16.11 -5.08 13.31
N LYS A 88 15.39 -6.21 13.20
CA LYS A 88 14.58 -6.55 12.03
C LYS A 88 13.51 -5.46 11.81
N ARG A 89 13.51 -4.86 10.63
CA ARG A 89 12.50 -3.89 10.19
C ARG A 89 11.56 -4.60 9.22
N TYR A 90 10.27 -4.40 9.41
CA TYR A 90 9.24 -4.91 8.50
C TYR A 90 8.92 -3.83 7.48
N ASP A 91 8.76 -4.23 6.22
CA ASP A 91 8.24 -3.33 5.21
C ASP A 91 6.72 -3.24 5.37
N LEU A 92 6.22 -2.02 5.57
CA LEU A 92 4.80 -1.71 5.75
C LEU A 92 4.24 -0.92 4.56
N THR A 93 4.98 -0.88 3.44
CA THR A 93 4.81 0.10 2.34
C THR A 93 4.57 -0.55 0.97
#